data_AF-A0A3D0T209-F1
#
_entry.id   AF-A0A3D0T209-F1
#
_cell.length_a   1.000
_cell.length_b   1.000
_cell.length_c   1.000
_cell.angle_alpha   90.00
_cell.angle_beta   90.00
_cell.angle_gamma   90.00
#
_symmetry.space_group_name_H-M   'P 1'
#
loop_
_entity.id
_entity.type
_entity.pdbx_description
1 polymer ?
#
loop_
_entity_poly.entity_id
_entity_poly.type
_entity_poly.pdbx_seq_one_letter_code
_entity_poly.pdbx_strand_id
1 'polypeptide(L)' 'VMANILSGPLLELQDVITGYCKADGLLVLSGILAEQVERIEQAYARDITLDISAIDQEWARVSGRRHG' A
#
# COMPACT_ATOMS: atom_id res chain seq x y z
N VAL A 1 -4.69 -5.90 6.81
CA VAL A 1 -3.65 -5.05 7.45
C VAL A 1 -3.91 -3.60 7.10
N MET A 2 -3.67 -2.67 8.01
CA MET A 2 -3.75 -1.23 7.76
C MET A 2 -2.47 -0.57 8.30
N ALA A 3 -1.83 0.27 7.49
CA ALA A 3 -0.69 1.08 7.87
C ALA A 3 -0.91 2.51 7.41
N ASN A 4 -0.89 3.45 8.35
CA ASN A 4 -0.98 4.89 8.09
C ASN A 4 0.29 5.56 8.61
N ILE A 5 1.34 5.57 7.79
CA ILE A 5 2.69 6.04 8.10
C ILE A 5 3.31 6.62 6.83
N LEU A 6 4.44 7.32 6.95
CA LEU A 6 5.11 7.94 5.80
C LEU A 6 5.56 6.93 4.73
N SER A 7 5.65 7.38 3.48
CA SER A 7 6.00 6.55 2.32
C SER A 7 7.36 5.86 2.40
N GLY A 8 8.36 6.48 3.02
CA GLY A 8 9.68 5.85 3.24
C GLY A 8 9.56 4.51 3.99
N PRO A 9 9.05 4.52 5.23
CA PRO A 9 8.73 3.30 5.97
C PRO A 9 7.81 2.31 5.22
N LEU A 10 6.81 2.80 4.47
CA LEU A 10 5.95 1.91 3.67
C LEU A 10 6.73 1.12 2.62
N LEU A 11 7.79 1.70 2.04
CA LEU A 11 8.65 1.02 1.08
C LEU A 11 9.66 0.10 1.78
N GLU A 12 10.32 0.59 2.84
CA GLU A 12 11.32 -0.18 3.59
C GLU A 12 10.74 -1.42 4.26
N LEU A 13 9.48 -1.36 4.67
CA LEU A 13 8.78 -2.42 5.40
C LEU A 13 7.81 -3.22 4.54
N GLN A 14 7.86 -3.10 3.21
CA GLN A 14 6.92 -3.75 2.30
C GLN A 14 6.72 -5.24 2.60
N ASP A 15 7.82 -6.00 2.69
CA ASP A 15 7.78 -7.45 2.92
C ASP A 15 7.20 -7.79 4.30
N VAL A 16 7.52 -6.97 5.31
CA VAL A 16 7.00 -7.12 6.67
C VAL A 16 5.49 -6.86 6.73
N ILE A 17 5.05 -5.73 6.16
CA ILE A 17 3.64 -5.33 6.12
C ILE A 17 2.81 -6.35 5.35
N THR A 18 3.30 -6.79 4.19
CA THR A 18 2.67 -7.82 3.36
C THR A 18 2.63 -9.16 4.11
N GLY A 19 3.70 -9.52 4.81
CA GLY A 19 3.80 -10.73 5.62
C GLY A 19 2.72 -10.84 6.70
N TYR A 20 2.30 -9.72 7.29
CA TYR A 20 1.19 -9.67 8.24
C TYR A 20 -0.20 -9.77 7.59
N CYS A 21 -0.31 -9.56 6.27
CA CYS A 21 -1.57 -9.68 5.55
C CYS A 21 -1.84 -11.15 5.23
N LYS A 22 -2.95 -11.73 5.68
CA LYS A 22 -3.30 -13.12 5.35
C LYS A 22 -3.53 -13.28 3.84
N ALA A 23 -3.43 -14.51 3.33
CA ALA A 23 -3.90 -14.85 1.98
C ALA A 23 -5.34 -14.34 1.78
N ASP A 24 -5.62 -13.76 0.61
CA ASP A 24 -6.86 -13.05 0.27
C ASP A 24 -7.23 -11.88 1.22
N GLY A 25 -6.32 -11.49 2.10
CA GLY A 25 -6.50 -10.42 3.07
C GLY A 25 -6.46 -9.04 2.42
N LEU A 26 -7.20 -8.10 2.99
CA LEU A 26 -7.19 -6.70 2.55
C LEU A 26 -5.99 -5.95 3.14
N LEU A 27 -5.37 -5.13 2.31
CA LEU A 27 -4.32 -4.19 2.67
C LEU A 27 -4.80 -2.75 2.42
N VAL A 28 -4.51 -1.86 3.37
CA VAL A 28 -4.69 -0.41 3.21
C VAL A 28 -3.42 0.30 3.66
N LEU A 29 -2.86 1.11 2.77
CA LEU A 29 -1.71 1.97 3.02
C LEU A 29 -2.14 3.44 2.89
N SER A 30 -1.81 4.26 3.87
CA SER A 30 -2.09 5.71 3.89
C SER A 30 -0.89 6.46 4.50
N GLY A 31 -0.94 7.79 4.49
CA GLY A 31 0.23 8.64 4.78
C GLY A 31 1.14 8.83 3.57
N ILE A 32 0.57 8.67 2.36
CA ILE A 32 1.27 8.75 1.08
C ILE A 32 0.97 10.12 0.46
N LEU A 33 1.98 10.83 -0.04
CA LEU A 33 1.75 12.01 -0.88
C LEU A 33 1.32 11.58 -2.29
N ALA A 34 0.42 12.32 -2.94
CA ALA A 34 -0.13 11.98 -4.25
C ALA A 34 0.94 11.70 -5.32
N GLU A 35 2.03 12.47 -5.32
CA GLU A 35 3.17 12.28 -6.23
C GLU A 35 3.98 10.98 -5.99
N GLN A 36 3.76 10.31 -4.85
CA GLN A 36 4.47 9.10 -4.43
C GLN A 36 3.66 7.82 -4.68
N VAL A 37 2.40 7.93 -5.13
CA VAL A 37 1.48 6.80 -5.31
C VAL A 37 2.09 5.74 -6.23
N GLU A 38 2.56 6.13 -7.40
CA GLU A 38 3.09 5.19 -8.39
C GLU A 38 4.23 4.33 -7.82
N ARG A 39 5.10 4.95 -7.01
CA ARG A 39 6.21 4.24 -6.35
C ARG A 39 5.71 3.23 -5.32
N ILE A 40 4.66 3.57 -4.56
CA ILE A 40 4.05 2.65 -3.59
C ILE A 40 3.33 1.52 -4.31
N GLU A 41 2.59 1.81 -5.39
CA GLU A 41 1.90 0.80 -6.18
C GLU A 41 2.90 -0.20 -6.78
N GLN A 42 3.98 0.28 -7.41
CA GLN A 42 5.02 -0.57 -7.97
C GLN A 42 5.66 -1.49 -6.92
N ALA A 43 5.89 -0.97 -5.72
CA ALA A 43 6.42 -1.75 -4.61
C ALA A 43 5.46 -2.90 -4.25
N TYR A 44 4.19 -2.60 -3.97
CA TYR A 44 3.23 -3.58 -3.45
C TYR A 44 2.57 -4.47 -4.52
N ALA A 45 2.64 -4.12 -5.81
CA ALA A 45 2.01 -4.85 -6.91
C ALA A 45 2.48 -6.31 -7.07
N ARG A 46 3.67 -6.65 -6.55
CA ARG A 46 4.19 -8.03 -6.59
C ARG A 46 3.31 -9.00 -5.81
N ASP A 47 2.80 -8.57 -4.65
CA ASP A 47 2.13 -9.45 -3.69
C ASP A 47 0.64 -9.09 -3.49
N ILE A 48 0.24 -7.90 -3.95
CA ILE A 48 -1.08 -7.32 -3.75
C ILE A 48 -1.70 -6.99 -5.10
N THR A 49 -2.92 -7.48 -5.33
CA THR A 49 -3.79 -6.95 -6.38
C THR A 49 -4.35 -5.62 -5.92
N LEU A 50 -3.88 -4.53 -6.51
CA LEU A 50 -4.20 -3.17 -6.10
C LEU A 50 -5.52 -2.68 -6.69
N ASP A 51 -6.27 -1.93 -5.89
CA ASP A 51 -7.41 -1.13 -6.35
C ASP A 51 -6.91 0.20 -6.95
N ILE A 52 -7.81 0.95 -7.58
CA ILE A 52 -7.51 2.34 -7.97
C ILE A 52 -7.24 3.15 -6.70
N SER A 53 -6.05 3.75 -6.62
CA SER A 53 -5.66 4.61 -5.52
C SER A 53 -6.59 5.81 -5.36
N ALA A 54 -6.96 6.10 -4.13
CA ALA A 54 -7.77 7.27 -3.80
C ALA A 54 -6.85 8.44 -3.47
N ILE A 55 -7.11 9.60 -4.07
CA ILE A 55 -6.34 10.83 -3.86
C ILE A 55 -7.30 11.89 -3.29
N ASP A 56 -6.84 12.58 -2.25
CA ASP A 56 -7.51 13.73 -1.63
C ASP A 56 -6.47 14.83 -1.40
N GLN A 57 -6.53 15.87 -2.22
CA GLN A 57 -5.54 16.96 -2.28
C GLN A 57 -4.12 16.41 -2.46
N GLU A 58 -3.19 16.70 -1.54
CA GLU A 58 -1.82 16.20 -1.57
C GLU A 58 -1.67 14.78 -1.00
N TRP A 59 -2.72 14.19 -0.42
CA TRP A 59 -2.66 12.88 0.22
C TRP A 59 -3.29 11.79 -0.64
N ALA A 60 -2.83 10.57 -0.42
CA ALA A 60 -3.34 9.39 -1.10
C ALA A 60 -3.46 8.18 -0.18
N ARG A 61 -4.28 7.23 -0.63
CA ARG A 61 -4.45 5.90 -0.06
C ARG A 61 -4.34 4.86 -1.16
N VAL A 62 -3.46 3.90 -0.97
CA VAL A 62 -3.33 2.69 -1.79
C VAL A 62 -4.02 1.55 -1.04
N SER A 63 -4.87 0.77 -1.72
CA SER A 63 -5.50 -0.41 -1.15
C SER A 63 -5.45 -1.58 -2.11
N GLY A 64 -5.69 -2.78 -1.60
CA GLY A 64 -5.80 -3.96 -2.43
C GLY A 64 -5.98 -5.23 -1.62
N ARG A 65 -5.88 -6.36 -2.31
CA ARG A 65 -6.00 -7.70 -1.74
C ARG A 65 -4.73 -8.51 -1.98
N ARG A 66 -4.20 -9.15 -0.94
CA ARG A 66 -3.05 -10.05 -1.07
C ARG A 66 -3.41 -11.26 -1.93
N HIS A 67 -2.47 -11.70 -2.77
CA HIS A 67 -2.60 -12.97 -3.50
C HIS A 67 -2.85 -14.15 -2.55
N GLY A 68 -3.59 -15.15 -3.05
CA GLY A 68 -3.83 -16.43 -2.36
C GLY A 68 -2.56 -17.27 -2.24
#